data_AF-A0A7S0NAR7-F1
#
_entry.id   AF-A0A7S0NAR7-F1
#
_cell.length_a   1.000
_cell.length_b   1.000
_cell.length_c   1.000
_cell.angle_alpha   90.00
_cell.angle_beta   90.00
_cell.angle_gamma   90.00
#
_symmetry.space_group_name_H-M   'P 1'
#
loop_
_entity.id
_entity.type
_entity.pdbx_description
1 polymer ?
#
loop_
_entity_poly.entity_id
_entity_poly.type
_entity_poly.pdbx_seq_one_letter_code
_entity_poly.pdbx_strand_id
1 'polypeptide(L)'
;TTVGELPRSWCEQRLRMMNRDELQDVIVLEDLGNAQVCGAATLVVESKYIHECGRVGHLEDVVVHAGLRGKGLGKKLVDRVTQLASERGCYKILVDCTHANIAFYESCGYKRKDAQMARYFDVYGEALPEADPQSSAMELRGTVELGSKDKGLFRFRPLRQADRAQFLQLLSQLTTVGEVGEALFAEQIARVERREREYMIVVEPAEAPDDGSAIVACGTLMVEHKFIHGGRSVGHIEDIVV
;
A
#
# COMPACT_ATOMS: atom_id res chain seq x y z
N THR A 1 16.63 -3.55 -10.86
CA THR A 1 16.45 -3.51 -9.40
C THR A 1 17.68 -4.06 -8.72
N THR A 2 18.12 -3.44 -7.62
CA THR A 2 19.25 -3.89 -6.79
C THR A 2 18.75 -4.18 -5.38
N VAL A 3 19.27 -5.22 -4.73
CA VAL A 3 18.94 -5.54 -3.33
C VAL A 3 19.72 -4.64 -2.38
N GLY A 4 21.00 -4.39 -2.66
CA GLY A 4 21.93 -3.80 -1.70
C GLY A 4 22.51 -4.86 -0.76
N GLU A 5 23.37 -4.43 0.18
CA GLU A 5 23.89 -5.31 1.22
C GLU A 5 22.95 -5.31 2.43
N LEU A 6 22.32 -6.45 2.71
CA LEU A 6 21.44 -6.64 3.86
C LEU A 6 22.04 -7.68 4.81
N PRO A 7 22.35 -7.33 6.07
CA PRO A 7 22.79 -8.30 7.06
C PRO A 7 21.74 -9.39 7.28
N ARG A 8 22.19 -10.63 7.48
CA ARG A 8 21.29 -11.76 7.77
C ARG A 8 20.34 -11.48 8.94
N SER A 9 20.87 -10.91 10.02
CA SER A 9 20.07 -10.55 11.21
C SER A 9 18.97 -9.53 10.88
N TRP A 10 19.27 -8.57 10.01
CA TRP A 10 18.29 -7.61 9.51
C TRP A 10 17.20 -8.31 8.72
N CYS A 11 17.56 -9.20 7.79
CA CYS A 11 16.59 -9.97 7.01
C CYS A 11 15.70 -10.83 7.89
N GLU A 12 16.26 -11.52 8.89
CA GLU A 12 15.52 -12.35 9.83
C GLU A 12 14.56 -11.52 10.71
N GLN A 13 14.94 -10.29 11.08
CA GLN A 13 14.05 -9.37 11.79
C GLN A 13 12.94 -8.86 10.88
N ARG A 14 13.25 -8.43 9.66
CA ARG A 14 12.27 -7.97 8.67
C ARG A 14 11.28 -9.09 8.33
N LEU A 15 11.74 -10.32 8.14
CA LEU A 15 10.86 -11.48 7.90
C LEU A 15 9.94 -11.74 9.08
N ARG A 16 10.43 -11.65 10.33
CA ARG A 16 9.57 -11.79 11.52
C ARG A 16 8.51 -10.70 11.59
N MET A 17 8.87 -9.46 11.23
CA MET A 17 7.92 -8.36 11.14
C MET A 17 6.87 -8.63 10.05
N MET A 18 7.29 -8.98 8.84
CA MET A 18 6.38 -9.29 7.72
C MET A 18 5.48 -10.49 7.99
N ASN A 19 5.97 -11.53 8.68
CA ASN A 19 5.15 -12.69 9.06
C ASN A 19 4.05 -12.38 10.08
N ARG A 20 4.13 -11.23 10.79
CA ARG A 20 3.04 -10.73 11.64
C ARG A 20 2.04 -9.89 10.85
N ASP A 21 2.39 -9.49 9.64
CA ASP A 21 1.53 -8.71 8.76
C ASP A 21 0.67 -9.63 7.88
N GLU A 22 -0.60 -9.76 8.25
CA GLU A 22 -1.57 -10.56 7.51
C GLU A 22 -1.88 -10.05 6.10
N LEU A 23 -1.42 -8.87 5.71
CA LEU A 23 -1.73 -8.25 4.42
C LEU A 23 -0.50 -8.11 3.50
N GLN A 24 0.67 -8.64 3.89
CA GLN A 24 1.81 -8.71 2.99
C GLN A 24 2.45 -10.09 3.01
N ASP A 25 2.36 -10.83 1.89
CA ASP A 25 2.97 -12.15 1.75
C ASP A 25 4.12 -12.12 0.76
N VAL A 26 5.21 -12.80 1.11
CA VAL A 26 6.27 -13.17 0.15
C VAL A 26 6.08 -14.63 -0.22
N ILE A 27 5.72 -14.88 -1.47
CA ILE A 27 5.51 -16.21 -2.03
C ILE A 27 6.79 -16.62 -2.75
N VAL A 28 7.36 -17.76 -2.36
CA VAL A 28 8.52 -18.36 -3.03
C VAL A 28 8.12 -19.55 -3.88
N LEU A 29 8.80 -19.71 -5.01
CA LEU A 29 8.77 -20.91 -5.83
C LEU A 29 10.05 -21.70 -5.58
N GLU A 30 9.92 -22.94 -5.14
CA GLU A 30 11.06 -23.81 -4.80
C GLU A 30 11.25 -24.91 -5.85
N ASP A 31 12.50 -25.15 -6.23
CA ASP A 31 12.93 -26.36 -6.92
C ASP A 31 13.29 -27.42 -5.88
N LEU A 32 12.36 -28.34 -5.63
CA LEU A 32 12.51 -29.40 -4.63
C LEU A 32 13.63 -30.39 -4.99
N GLY A 33 13.98 -30.51 -6.27
CA GLY A 33 15.07 -31.40 -6.70
C GLY A 33 16.44 -30.87 -6.29
N ASN A 34 16.58 -29.55 -6.18
CA ASN A 34 17.83 -28.87 -5.86
C ASN A 34 17.82 -28.15 -4.51
N ALA A 35 16.69 -28.17 -3.79
CA ALA A 35 16.47 -27.43 -2.54
C ALA A 35 16.81 -25.93 -2.65
N GLN A 36 16.35 -25.29 -3.74
CA GLN A 36 16.63 -23.89 -4.03
C GLN A 36 15.38 -23.08 -4.34
N VAL A 37 15.34 -21.84 -3.86
CA VAL A 37 14.35 -20.86 -4.31
C VAL A 37 14.68 -20.46 -5.75
N CYS A 38 13.73 -20.68 -6.65
CA CYS A 38 13.86 -20.38 -8.08
C CYS A 38 12.98 -19.23 -8.57
N GLY A 39 12.11 -18.69 -7.70
CA GLY A 39 11.35 -17.48 -7.97
C GLY A 39 10.70 -16.93 -6.70
N ALA A 40 10.29 -15.67 -6.75
CA ALA A 40 9.58 -15.01 -5.67
C ALA A 40 8.61 -13.96 -6.23
N ALA A 41 7.53 -13.70 -5.50
CA ALA A 41 6.59 -12.64 -5.76
C ALA A 41 5.96 -12.20 -4.44
N THR A 42 5.49 -10.97 -4.38
CA THR A 42 4.87 -10.40 -3.19
C THR A 42 3.42 -10.05 -3.47
N LEU A 43 2.54 -10.39 -2.54
CA LEU A 43 1.17 -9.88 -2.50
C LEU A 43 1.10 -8.83 -1.40
N VAL A 44 0.69 -7.61 -1.74
CA VAL A 44 0.27 -6.60 -0.76
C VAL A 44 -1.23 -6.43 -0.87
N VAL A 45 -1.96 -6.51 0.24
CA VAL A 45 -3.40 -6.30 0.29
C VAL A 45 -3.68 -4.96 0.95
N GLU A 46 -4.40 -4.13 0.23
CA GLU A 46 -4.85 -2.82 0.68
C GLU A 46 -6.33 -2.89 1.07
N SER A 47 -6.67 -2.30 2.22
CA SER A 47 -8.07 -2.15 2.65
C SER A 47 -8.56 -0.76 2.25
N LYS A 48 -9.63 -0.70 1.46
CA LYS A 48 -10.23 0.56 1.00
C LYS A 48 -11.36 1.00 1.93
N TYR A 49 -11.72 2.28 1.86
CA TYR A 49 -12.98 2.82 2.42
C TYR A 49 -14.05 3.06 1.35
N ILE A 50 -13.66 2.91 0.08
CA ILE A 50 -14.53 2.88 -1.10
C ILE A 50 -14.93 1.44 -1.43
N HIS A 51 -15.92 1.26 -2.32
CA HIS A 51 -16.40 -0.05 -2.74
C HIS A 51 -16.77 -0.99 -1.57
N GLU A 52 -17.60 -0.50 -0.64
CA GLU A 52 -18.09 -1.22 0.55
C GLU A 52 -16.96 -1.72 1.46
N CYS A 53 -15.94 -0.89 1.62
CA CYS A 53 -14.70 -1.25 2.32
C CYS A 53 -13.99 -2.49 1.74
N GLY A 54 -14.02 -2.61 0.40
CA GLY A 54 -13.40 -3.72 -0.33
C GLY A 54 -11.88 -3.76 -0.24
N ARG A 55 -11.29 -4.81 -0.80
CA ARG A 55 -9.83 -5.02 -0.79
C ARG A 55 -9.23 -5.01 -2.20
N VAL A 56 -8.03 -4.45 -2.32
CA VAL A 56 -7.24 -4.46 -3.56
C VAL A 56 -5.94 -5.23 -3.31
N GLY A 57 -5.59 -6.14 -4.20
CA GLY A 57 -4.29 -6.76 -4.21
C GLY A 57 -3.30 -5.95 -5.07
N HIS A 58 -2.04 -5.92 -4.67
CA HIS A 58 -0.92 -5.42 -5.47
C HIS A 58 0.07 -6.57 -5.64
N LEU A 59 0.38 -6.91 -6.89
CA LEU A 59 1.35 -7.93 -7.25
C LEU A 59 2.72 -7.28 -7.44
N GLU A 60 3.61 -7.53 -6.51
CA GLU A 60 4.90 -6.87 -6.39
C GLU A 60 6.06 -7.85 -6.57
N ASP A 61 7.23 -7.30 -6.91
CA ASP A 61 8.54 -7.98 -6.85
C ASP A 61 8.61 -9.37 -7.51
N VAL A 62 7.88 -9.58 -8.62
CA VAL A 62 7.88 -10.85 -9.36
C VAL A 62 9.24 -11.11 -10.02
N VAL A 63 9.88 -12.21 -9.63
CA VAL A 63 11.19 -12.61 -10.15
C VAL A 63 11.27 -14.13 -10.31
N VAL A 64 11.93 -14.55 -11.40
CA VAL A 64 12.34 -15.94 -11.63
C VAL A 64 13.84 -15.97 -11.87
N HIS A 65 14.51 -16.96 -11.28
CA HIS A 65 15.92 -17.25 -11.46
C HIS A 65 16.29 -17.27 -12.95
N ALA A 66 17.37 -16.58 -13.32
CA ALA A 66 17.70 -16.30 -14.72
C ALA A 66 17.80 -17.57 -15.58
N GLY A 67 18.45 -18.62 -15.08
CA GLY A 67 18.60 -19.91 -15.79
C GLY A 67 17.31 -20.74 -15.91
N LEU A 68 16.22 -20.30 -15.29
CA LEU A 68 14.91 -20.99 -15.29
C LEU A 68 13.81 -20.17 -15.98
N ARG A 69 14.14 -19.00 -16.53
CA ARG A 69 13.22 -18.17 -17.33
C ARG A 69 12.83 -18.88 -18.63
N GLY A 70 11.70 -18.48 -19.20
CA GLY A 70 11.15 -19.09 -20.43
C GLY A 70 10.48 -20.46 -20.24
N LYS A 71 10.54 -21.05 -19.02
CA LYS A 71 9.92 -22.34 -18.70
C LYS A 71 8.49 -22.23 -18.14
N GLY A 72 7.85 -21.07 -18.26
CA GLY A 72 6.50 -20.82 -17.75
C GLY A 72 6.38 -20.62 -16.23
N LEU A 73 7.47 -20.66 -15.47
CA LEU A 73 7.46 -20.50 -14.01
C LEU A 73 6.92 -19.13 -13.57
N GLY A 74 7.26 -18.07 -14.29
CA GLY A 74 6.77 -16.72 -13.98
C GLY A 74 5.24 -16.65 -14.04
N LYS A 75 4.63 -17.25 -15.08
CA LYS A 75 3.17 -17.31 -15.20
C LYS A 75 2.54 -18.09 -14.04
N LYS A 76 3.09 -19.26 -13.67
CA LYS A 76 2.60 -20.03 -12.52
C LYS A 76 2.65 -19.24 -11.21
N LEU A 77 3.70 -18.43 -11.03
CA LEU A 77 3.86 -17.60 -9.85
C LEU A 77 2.81 -16.47 -9.82
N VAL A 78 2.63 -15.77 -10.94
CA VAL A 78 1.58 -14.74 -11.11
C VAL A 78 0.19 -15.33 -10.89
N ASP A 79 -0.10 -16.51 -11.47
CA ASP A 79 -1.39 -17.19 -11.31
C ASP A 79 -1.65 -17.54 -9.84
N ARG A 80 -0.64 -18.05 -9.10
CA ARG A 80 -0.80 -18.38 -7.68
C ARG A 80 -1.05 -17.15 -6.82
N VAL A 81 -0.32 -16.06 -7.06
CA VAL A 81 -0.54 -14.81 -6.30
C VAL A 81 -1.90 -14.19 -6.62
N THR A 82 -2.31 -14.21 -7.90
CA THR A 82 -3.64 -13.75 -8.32
C THR A 82 -4.74 -14.56 -7.65
N GLN A 83 -4.58 -15.88 -7.55
CA GLN A 83 -5.50 -16.75 -6.83
C GLN A 83 -5.54 -16.41 -5.32
N LEU A 84 -4.39 -16.21 -4.69
CA LEU A 84 -4.31 -15.83 -3.28
C LEU A 84 -5.00 -14.48 -3.00
N ALA A 85 -4.87 -13.49 -3.88
CA ALA A 85 -5.57 -12.21 -3.74
C ALA A 85 -7.09 -12.40 -3.78
N SER A 86 -7.59 -13.25 -4.67
CA SER A 86 -9.02 -13.62 -4.73
C SER A 86 -9.47 -14.37 -3.46
N GLU A 87 -8.68 -15.33 -2.98
CA GLU A 87 -8.91 -16.05 -1.70
C GLU A 87 -8.98 -15.08 -0.50
N ARG A 88 -8.27 -13.95 -0.57
CA ARG A 88 -8.28 -12.88 0.45
C ARG A 88 -9.41 -11.86 0.30
N GLY A 89 -10.31 -12.07 -0.67
CA GLY A 89 -11.46 -11.21 -0.92
C GLY A 89 -11.11 -9.92 -1.67
N CYS A 90 -9.97 -9.87 -2.39
CA CYS A 90 -9.66 -8.72 -3.22
C CYS A 90 -10.58 -8.71 -4.45
N TYR A 91 -11.25 -7.58 -4.69
CA TYR A 91 -12.13 -7.43 -5.87
C TYR A 91 -11.34 -7.15 -7.15
N LYS A 92 -10.10 -6.68 -7.02
CA LYS A 92 -9.14 -6.52 -8.11
C LYS A 92 -7.72 -6.73 -7.61
N ILE A 93 -6.80 -7.04 -8.53
CA ILE A 93 -5.36 -7.07 -8.30
C ILE A 93 -4.67 -6.18 -9.35
N LEU A 94 -3.70 -5.39 -8.91
CA LEU A 94 -2.93 -4.45 -9.73
C LEU A 94 -1.49 -4.95 -9.87
N VAL A 95 -0.84 -4.58 -10.97
CA VAL A 95 0.59 -4.82 -11.17
C VAL A 95 1.18 -3.68 -11.96
N ASP A 96 2.23 -3.09 -11.41
CA ASP A 96 3.04 -2.11 -12.14
C ASP A 96 4.15 -2.83 -12.89
N CYS A 97 4.29 -2.50 -14.19
CA CYS A 97 5.30 -3.15 -15.01
C CYS A 97 5.89 -2.20 -16.06
N THR A 98 7.14 -2.50 -16.44
CA THR A 98 7.78 -1.83 -17.58
C THR A 98 7.07 -2.20 -18.88
N HIS A 99 7.20 -1.34 -19.89
CA HIS A 99 6.64 -1.58 -21.23
C HIS A 99 7.01 -2.94 -21.82
N ALA A 100 8.21 -3.44 -21.55
CA ALA A 100 8.68 -4.74 -22.06
C ALA A 100 7.93 -5.94 -21.46
N ASN A 101 7.31 -5.78 -20.28
CA ASN A 101 6.63 -6.87 -19.57
C ASN A 101 5.12 -6.90 -19.80
N ILE A 102 4.56 -5.91 -20.51
CA ILE A 102 3.10 -5.79 -20.71
C ILE A 102 2.51 -7.04 -21.36
N ALA A 103 3.12 -7.53 -22.44
CA ALA A 103 2.65 -8.74 -23.12
C ALA A 103 2.67 -9.99 -22.20
N PHE A 104 3.62 -10.07 -21.26
CA PHE A 104 3.66 -11.15 -20.29
C PHE A 104 2.46 -11.09 -19.33
N TYR A 105 2.15 -9.92 -18.77
CA TYR A 105 1.01 -9.77 -17.86
C TYR A 105 -0.35 -9.90 -18.58
N GLU A 106 -0.46 -9.40 -19.82
CA GLU A 106 -1.63 -9.64 -20.67
C GLU A 106 -1.86 -11.15 -20.90
N SER A 107 -0.79 -11.93 -21.10
CA SER A 107 -0.87 -13.39 -21.21
C SER A 107 -1.31 -14.10 -19.90
N CYS A 108 -1.28 -13.39 -18.77
CA CYS A 108 -1.77 -13.82 -17.46
C CYS A 108 -3.20 -13.28 -17.16
N GLY A 109 -3.84 -12.58 -18.11
CA GLY A 109 -5.20 -12.06 -17.96
C GLY A 109 -5.31 -10.63 -17.44
N TYR A 110 -4.19 -9.97 -17.16
CA TYR A 110 -4.16 -8.55 -16.78
C TYR A 110 -4.47 -7.67 -18.00
N LYS A 111 -4.94 -6.45 -17.75
CA LYS A 111 -5.25 -5.47 -18.80
C LYS A 111 -4.61 -4.15 -18.42
N ARG A 112 -4.15 -3.41 -19.43
CA ARG A 112 -3.63 -2.05 -19.25
C ARG A 112 -4.74 -1.17 -18.67
N LYS A 113 -4.43 -0.47 -17.58
CA LYS A 113 -5.32 0.45 -16.88
C LYS A 113 -4.51 1.66 -16.42
N ASP A 114 -5.02 2.85 -16.71
CA ASP A 114 -4.52 4.14 -16.25
C ASP A 114 -2.99 4.33 -16.39
N ALA A 115 -2.42 5.28 -15.67
CA ALA A 115 -0.99 5.58 -15.68
C ALA A 115 -0.44 5.58 -14.25
N GLN A 116 0.75 5.04 -14.07
CA GLN A 116 1.48 5.03 -12.81
C GLN A 116 2.51 6.16 -12.79
N MET A 117 2.66 6.80 -11.62
CA MET A 117 3.60 7.90 -11.39
C MET A 117 4.49 7.57 -10.18
N ALA A 118 5.78 7.90 -10.27
CA ALA A 118 6.74 7.69 -9.18
C ALA A 118 7.50 8.98 -8.86
N ARG A 119 7.71 9.24 -7.57
CA ARG A 119 8.63 10.26 -7.07
C ARG A 119 9.70 9.57 -6.23
N TYR A 120 10.96 9.69 -6.64
CA TYR A 120 12.09 9.11 -5.92
C TYR A 120 12.67 10.11 -4.92
N PHE A 121 13.10 9.60 -3.78
CA PHE A 121 13.86 10.34 -2.77
C PHE A 121 15.33 9.96 -2.86
N ASP A 122 16.23 10.93 -2.70
CA ASP A 122 17.67 10.65 -2.65
C ASP A 122 18.03 10.10 -1.28
N VAL A 123 18.13 8.77 -1.22
CA VAL A 123 18.39 8.00 -0.01
C VAL A 123 19.67 7.17 -0.12
N TYR A 124 20.42 7.34 -1.21
CA TYR A 124 21.63 6.57 -1.48
C TYR A 124 22.78 7.11 -0.63
N GLY A 125 23.36 6.25 0.21
CA GLY A 125 24.39 6.63 1.18
C GLY A 125 23.88 6.86 2.60
N GLU A 126 22.56 6.86 2.81
CA GLU A 126 21.98 6.82 4.14
C GLU A 126 22.15 5.43 4.79
N ALA A 127 22.15 5.41 6.13
CA ALA A 127 22.20 4.19 6.91
C ALA A 127 21.08 3.21 6.54
N LEU A 128 21.31 1.92 6.78
CA LEU A 128 20.28 0.90 6.62
C LEU A 128 19.11 1.22 7.57
N PRO A 129 17.85 1.26 7.08
CA PRO A 129 16.71 1.53 7.94
C PRO A 129 16.51 0.41 8.96
N GLU A 130 15.73 0.67 10.01
CA GLU A 130 15.32 -0.38 10.93
C GLU A 130 14.54 -1.49 10.21
N ALA A 131 14.80 -2.74 10.57
CA ALA A 131 14.13 -3.90 9.97
C ALA A 131 12.66 -4.03 10.41
N ASP A 132 12.31 -3.45 11.56
CA ASP A 132 10.98 -3.48 12.17
C ASP A 132 10.68 -2.08 12.72
N PRO A 133 10.45 -1.09 11.82
CA PRO A 133 10.22 0.29 12.23
C PRO A 133 8.87 0.39 12.96
N GLN A 134 8.87 1.03 14.13
CA GLN A 134 7.64 1.34 14.88
C GLN A 134 6.89 2.51 14.21
N SER A 135 5.55 2.51 14.26
CA SER A 135 4.75 3.62 13.72
C SER A 135 4.91 4.89 14.56
N SER A 136 5.16 6.03 13.91
CA SER A 136 5.16 7.36 14.51
C SER A 136 3.88 8.16 14.21
N ALA A 137 2.70 7.52 14.20
CA ALA A 137 1.39 8.18 13.93
C ALA A 137 1.15 9.50 14.70
N MET A 138 1.89 9.75 15.78
CA MET A 138 1.90 10.99 16.56
C MET A 138 2.44 12.22 15.81
N GLU A 139 3.23 12.06 14.74
CA GLU A 139 3.93 13.17 14.06
C GLU A 139 3.11 13.85 12.95
N LEU A 140 1.94 13.31 12.58
CA LEU A 140 1.12 13.83 11.47
C LEU A 140 0.41 15.17 11.74
N ARG A 141 0.57 15.76 12.92
CA ARG A 141 -0.10 17.00 13.31
C ARG A 141 0.69 18.22 12.81
N GLY A 142 0.51 18.58 11.54
CA GLY A 142 1.08 19.78 10.93
C GLY A 142 0.01 20.76 10.47
N THR A 143 0.17 22.05 10.75
CA THR A 143 -0.62 23.12 10.10
C THR A 143 0.03 23.51 8.79
N VAL A 144 -0.77 23.72 7.74
CA VAL A 144 -0.28 24.19 6.44
C VAL A 144 -1.11 25.39 6.00
N GLU A 145 -0.41 26.44 5.59
CA GLU A 145 -0.99 27.59 4.90
C GLU A 145 -1.12 27.28 3.41
N LEU A 146 -2.33 27.34 2.87
CA LEU A 146 -2.54 27.26 1.43
C LEU A 146 -2.22 28.63 0.83
N GLY A 147 -1.04 28.77 0.22
CA GLY A 147 -0.46 30.05 -0.24
C GLY A 147 -1.45 31.05 -0.85
N SER A 148 -1.89 32.01 -0.05
CA SER A 148 -2.33 33.40 -0.31
C SER A 148 -3.13 33.89 0.90
N LYS A 149 -3.12 35.20 1.20
CA LYS A 149 -3.71 35.79 2.42
C LYS A 149 -5.21 35.50 2.65
N ASP A 150 -5.92 35.01 1.64
CA ASP A 150 -7.37 34.81 1.65
C ASP A 150 -7.79 33.33 1.76
N LYS A 151 -6.86 32.38 1.86
CA LYS A 151 -7.17 30.93 1.79
C LYS A 151 -7.29 30.22 3.14
N GLY A 152 -7.16 30.89 4.27
CA GLY A 152 -7.31 30.26 5.59
C GLY A 152 -6.17 29.29 5.95
N LEU A 153 -6.13 28.90 7.22
CA LEU A 153 -5.14 27.96 7.76
C LEU A 153 -5.77 26.58 7.87
N PHE A 154 -5.07 25.53 7.46
CA PHE A 154 -5.53 24.14 7.55
C PHE A 154 -4.60 23.29 8.41
N ARG A 155 -5.10 22.13 8.85
CA ARG A 155 -4.37 21.16 9.64
C ARG A 155 -4.56 19.76 9.11
N PHE A 156 -3.46 19.01 8.97
CA PHE A 156 -3.47 17.57 8.79
C PHE A 156 -3.68 16.85 10.11
N ARG A 157 -4.48 15.78 10.09
CA ARG A 157 -4.62 14.87 11.22
C ARG A 157 -5.06 13.47 10.77
N PRO A 158 -4.90 12.45 11.62
CA PRO A 158 -5.51 11.15 11.37
C PRO A 158 -7.05 11.23 11.30
N LEU A 159 -7.63 10.36 10.47
CA LEU A 159 -9.07 10.08 10.43
C LEU A 159 -9.56 9.54 11.79
N ARG A 160 -10.76 9.94 12.22
CA ARG A 160 -11.39 9.52 13.47
C ARG A 160 -12.74 8.87 13.19
N GLN A 161 -13.22 8.06 14.13
CA GLN A 161 -14.55 7.44 14.02
C GLN A 161 -15.69 8.46 13.83
N ALA A 162 -15.59 9.62 14.50
CA ALA A 162 -16.57 10.71 14.39
C ALA A 162 -16.63 11.35 12.99
N ASP A 163 -15.60 11.19 12.18
CA ASP A 163 -15.51 11.78 10.84
C ASP A 163 -16.32 11.01 9.79
N ARG A 164 -16.85 9.83 10.12
CA ARG A 164 -17.44 8.87 9.16
C ARG A 164 -18.33 9.53 8.11
N ALA A 165 -19.33 10.29 8.54
CA ALA A 165 -20.31 10.86 7.62
C ALA A 165 -19.65 11.82 6.60
N GLN A 166 -18.82 12.74 7.09
CA GLN A 166 -18.13 13.72 6.24
C GLN A 166 -17.09 13.06 5.35
N PHE A 167 -16.34 12.09 5.87
CA PHE A 167 -15.32 11.37 5.13
C PHE A 167 -15.91 10.52 3.99
N LEU A 168 -16.99 9.77 4.25
CA LEU A 168 -17.66 8.99 3.21
C LEU A 168 -18.32 9.90 2.16
N GLN A 169 -18.86 11.05 2.58
CA GLN A 169 -19.38 12.05 1.65
C GLN A 169 -18.25 12.60 0.76
N LEU A 170 -17.09 12.91 1.33
CA LEU A 170 -15.93 13.37 0.57
C LEU A 170 -15.46 12.30 -0.43
N LEU A 171 -15.24 11.06 0.02
CA LEU A 171 -14.85 9.94 -0.84
C LEU A 171 -15.82 9.67 -1.99
N SER A 172 -17.11 9.98 -1.83
CA SER A 172 -18.11 9.81 -2.90
C SER A 172 -17.85 10.68 -4.14
N GLN A 173 -17.01 11.72 -4.02
CA GLN A 173 -16.58 12.54 -5.15
C GLN A 173 -15.54 11.83 -6.03
N LEU A 174 -14.84 10.82 -5.48
CA LEU A 174 -13.82 10.06 -6.19
C LEU A 174 -14.40 8.86 -6.94
N THR A 175 -15.25 8.09 -6.27
CA THR A 175 -15.82 6.83 -6.80
C THR A 175 -16.99 6.35 -5.94
N THR A 176 -17.56 5.20 -6.29
CA THR A 176 -18.61 4.54 -5.51
C THR A 176 -18.09 4.09 -4.14
N VAL A 177 -18.68 4.64 -3.07
CA VAL A 177 -18.39 4.24 -1.69
C VAL A 177 -19.18 3.00 -1.27
N GLY A 178 -20.47 2.91 -1.61
CA GLY A 178 -21.36 1.83 -1.16
C GLY A 178 -21.91 2.04 0.26
N GLU A 179 -22.53 1.01 0.83
CA GLU A 179 -23.14 1.09 2.18
C GLU A 179 -22.12 0.81 3.29
N VAL A 180 -21.58 1.88 3.89
CA VAL A 180 -20.62 1.79 5.00
C VAL A 180 -21.26 2.27 6.30
N GLY A 181 -21.84 1.31 7.04
CA GLY A 181 -22.41 1.54 8.37
C GLY A 181 -21.35 1.82 9.44
N GLU A 182 -21.80 2.27 10.62
CA GLU A 182 -20.91 2.62 11.74
C GLU A 182 -20.02 1.47 12.21
N ALA A 183 -20.58 0.26 12.32
CA ALA A 183 -19.83 -0.91 12.77
C ALA A 183 -18.71 -1.29 11.79
N LEU A 184 -19.01 -1.31 10.48
CA LEU A 184 -18.03 -1.61 9.44
C LEU A 184 -16.93 -0.55 9.43
N PHE A 185 -17.30 0.74 9.51
CA PHE A 185 -16.33 1.83 9.55
C PHE A 185 -15.41 1.76 10.79
N ALA A 186 -15.99 1.48 11.96
CA ALA A 186 -15.22 1.32 13.20
C ALA A 186 -14.27 0.13 13.15
N GLU A 187 -14.69 -0.98 12.56
CA GLU A 187 -13.83 -2.14 12.33
C GLU A 187 -12.65 -1.80 11.41
N GLN A 188 -12.88 -1.03 10.35
CA GLN A 188 -11.82 -0.60 9.44
C GLN A 188 -10.83 0.35 10.11
N ILE A 189 -11.31 1.35 10.88
CA ILE A 189 -10.40 2.21 11.67
C ILE A 189 -9.58 1.38 12.64
N ALA A 190 -10.19 0.46 13.39
CA ALA A 190 -9.47 -0.39 14.33
C ALA A 190 -8.44 -1.30 13.63
N ARG A 191 -8.70 -1.72 12.39
CA ARG A 191 -7.73 -2.47 11.57
C ARG A 191 -6.55 -1.61 11.16
N VAL A 192 -6.80 -0.39 10.70
CA VAL A 192 -5.76 0.57 10.30
C VAL A 192 -4.92 0.98 11.51
N GLU A 193 -5.54 1.33 12.64
CA GLU A 193 -4.82 1.74 13.87
C GLU A 193 -3.93 0.65 14.46
N ARG A 194 -4.27 -0.64 14.25
CA ARG A 194 -3.43 -1.77 14.67
C ARG A 194 -2.26 -2.04 13.74
N ARG A 195 -2.21 -1.40 12.57
CA ARG A 195 -1.27 -1.71 11.50
C ARG A 195 -0.40 -0.49 11.20
N GLU A 196 0.91 -0.68 11.28
CA GLU A 196 1.88 0.41 11.22
C GLU A 196 2.18 0.91 9.80
N ARG A 197 1.35 0.53 8.81
CA ARG A 197 1.61 0.80 7.40
C ARG A 197 0.53 1.55 6.63
N GLU A 198 -0.68 1.69 7.16
CA GLU A 198 -1.76 2.43 6.49
C GLU A 198 -2.03 3.72 7.28
N TYR A 199 -1.93 4.87 6.62
CA TYR A 199 -2.13 6.18 7.21
C TYR A 199 -3.30 6.85 6.48
N MET A 200 -4.40 7.03 7.21
CA MET A 200 -5.59 7.73 6.72
C MET A 200 -5.56 9.17 7.22
N ILE A 201 -5.35 10.10 6.31
CA ILE A 201 -5.07 11.50 6.61
C ILE A 201 -6.26 12.32 6.15
N VAL A 202 -6.72 13.23 7.02
CA VAL A 202 -7.74 14.21 6.70
C VAL A 202 -7.20 15.62 6.93
N VAL A 203 -7.76 16.57 6.19
CA VAL A 203 -7.45 18.00 6.30
C VAL A 203 -8.69 18.72 6.79
N GLU A 204 -8.53 19.54 7.82
CA GLU A 204 -9.60 20.39 8.37
C GLU A 204 -9.11 21.85 8.48
N PRO A 205 -10.01 22.85 8.52
CA PRO A 205 -9.67 24.21 8.91
C PRO A 205 -9.01 24.22 10.30
N ALA A 206 -7.94 24.99 10.47
CA ALA A 206 -7.18 25.06 11.72
C ALA A 206 -7.96 25.78 12.83
N GLU A 207 -8.85 26.70 12.46
CA GLU A 207 -9.86 27.31 13.31
C GLU A 207 -11.18 26.56 13.12
N ALA A 208 -11.75 26.09 14.23
CA ALA A 208 -12.97 25.29 14.19
C ALA A 208 -14.15 26.14 13.68
N PRO A 209 -14.85 25.72 12.62
CA PRO A 209 -16.04 26.41 12.17
C PRO A 209 -17.18 26.27 13.20
N ASP A 210 -18.02 27.30 13.29
CA ASP A 210 -19.14 27.41 14.24
C ASP A 210 -20.21 26.31 14.05
N ASP A 211 -20.27 25.72 12.85
CA ASP A 211 -21.21 24.64 12.51
C ASP A 211 -20.69 23.23 12.85
N GLY A 212 -19.45 23.13 13.34
CA GLY A 212 -18.83 21.88 13.73
C GLY A 212 -18.33 21.02 12.57
N SER A 213 -18.15 21.54 11.35
CA SER A 213 -17.64 20.75 10.23
C SER A 213 -16.64 21.47 9.33
N ALA A 214 -15.53 20.82 8.99
CA ALA A 214 -15.48 20.06 7.73
C ALA A 214 -14.09 19.47 7.53
N ILE A 215 -14.03 18.14 7.33
CA ILE A 215 -12.91 17.60 6.56
C ILE A 215 -13.07 18.11 5.13
N VAL A 216 -12.06 18.85 4.66
CA VAL A 216 -12.03 19.45 3.31
C VAL A 216 -11.22 18.63 2.32
N ALA A 217 -10.35 17.76 2.80
CA ALA A 217 -9.58 16.86 1.95
C ALA A 217 -9.23 15.59 2.71
N CYS A 218 -8.99 14.51 1.98
CA CYS A 218 -8.47 13.28 2.54
C CYS A 218 -7.47 12.61 1.61
N GLY A 219 -6.71 11.67 2.17
CA GLY A 219 -5.79 10.84 1.42
C GLY A 219 -5.29 9.65 2.24
N THR A 220 -4.90 8.61 1.53
CA THR A 220 -4.36 7.37 2.07
C THR A 220 -2.90 7.22 1.69
N LEU A 221 -2.05 6.88 2.66
CA LEU A 221 -0.69 6.38 2.40
C LEU A 221 -0.59 4.94 2.89
N MET A 222 -0.26 4.02 2.00
CA MET A 222 0.09 2.63 2.33
C MET A 222 1.60 2.43 2.20
N VAL A 223 2.24 1.85 3.20
CA VAL A 223 3.67 1.58 3.23
C VAL A 223 3.92 0.10 3.00
N GLU A 224 4.61 -0.23 1.92
CA GLU A 224 5.06 -1.59 1.61
C GLU A 224 6.50 -1.78 2.06
N HIS A 225 6.78 -2.81 2.85
CA HIS A 225 8.15 -3.15 3.24
C HIS A 225 8.80 -4.06 2.21
N LYS A 226 9.99 -3.70 1.72
CA LYS A 226 10.70 -4.47 0.70
C LYS A 226 12.08 -4.93 1.17
N PHE A 227 12.61 -5.94 0.48
CA PHE A 227 14.02 -6.35 0.59
C PHE A 227 14.91 -5.74 -0.50
N ILE A 228 14.30 -5.13 -1.51
CA ILE A 228 15.03 -4.41 -2.57
C ILE A 228 15.35 -2.97 -2.14
N HIS A 229 16.24 -2.30 -2.88
CA HIS A 229 16.64 -0.92 -2.62
C HIS A 229 17.21 -0.67 -1.21
N GLY A 230 17.98 -1.63 -0.70
CA GLY A 230 18.60 -1.56 0.64
C GLY A 230 17.58 -1.71 1.76
N GLY A 231 16.57 -2.57 1.57
CA GLY A 231 15.57 -2.86 2.59
C GLY A 231 14.58 -1.71 2.85
N ARG A 232 14.54 -0.72 1.96
CA ARG A 232 13.68 0.46 2.10
C ARG A 232 12.23 0.13 1.74
N SER A 233 11.33 0.89 2.33
CA SER A 233 9.89 0.75 2.09
C SER A 233 9.45 1.64 0.93
N VAL A 234 8.36 1.27 0.27
CA VAL A 234 7.71 2.06 -0.79
C VAL A 234 6.40 2.60 -0.25
N GLY A 235 6.15 3.89 -0.46
CA GLY A 235 4.88 4.53 -0.14
C GLY A 235 3.97 4.56 -1.36
N HIS A 236 2.75 4.08 -1.21
CA HIS A 236 1.67 4.11 -2.18
C HIS A 236 0.67 5.18 -1.77
N ILE A 237 0.40 6.15 -2.64
CA ILE A 237 -0.56 7.23 -2.38
C ILE A 237 -1.87 6.88 -3.07
N GLU A 238 -2.95 6.86 -2.30
CA GLU A 238 -4.25 6.38 -2.72
C GLU A 238 -5.36 7.32 -2.25
N ASP A 239 -6.52 7.25 -2.93
CA ASP A 239 -7.78 7.88 -2.52
C ASP A 239 -7.68 9.37 -2.10
N ILE A 240 -6.93 10.18 -2.87
CA ILE A 240 -6.83 11.64 -2.64
C ILE A 240 -8.11 12.34 -3.12
N VAL A 241 -8.72 13.12 -2.23
CA VAL A 241 -9.91 13.93 -2.53
C VAL A 241 -9.80 15.31 -1.89
N VAL A 242 -10.25 16.35 -2.59
CA VAL A 242 -10.29 17.77 -2.17
C VAL A 242 -11.63 18.38 -2.56
#